data_AF-A0A381XWT6-F1
#
_entry.id   AF-A0A381XWT6-F1
#
_cell.length_a   1.000
_cell.length_b   1.000
_cell.length_c   1.000
_cell.angle_alpha   90.00
_cell.angle_beta   90.00
_cell.angle_gamma   90.00
#
_symmetry.space_group_name_H-M   'P 1'
#
loop_
_entity.id
_entity.type
_entity.pdbx_description
1 polymer ?
#
loop_
_entity_poly.entity_id
_entity_poly.type
_entity_poly.pdbx_seq_one_letter_code
_entity_poly.pdbx_strand_id
1 'polypeptide(L)'
;VRRLLFIPLVLLVLSCDENNNDVYTPPVVDCAGMEGGYALMDSCGTCDADPLNNCVQDCEDVWGGGAEIDACGVCSGDGSSCQLNFMLTDLNPWSPAFGQLVGPQSYRSKVSLYYFPYSET
;
A
#
# COMPACT_ATOMS: atom_id res chain seq x y z
N VAL A 1 -21.22 -38.00 -59.65
CA VAL A 1 -19.98 -37.20 -59.89
C VAL A 1 -19.81 -36.28 -58.70
N ARG A 2 -18.79 -36.55 -57.87
CA ARG A 2 -18.43 -35.82 -56.65
C ARG A 2 -17.92 -34.44 -57.07
N ARG A 3 -18.59 -33.34 -56.70
CA ARG A 3 -18.01 -32.00 -56.81
C ARG A 3 -18.24 -31.24 -55.51
N LEU A 4 -17.12 -30.81 -54.96
CA LEU A 4 -16.91 -30.30 -53.63
C LEU A 4 -17.64 -28.97 -53.41
N LEU A 5 -18.03 -28.75 -52.15
CA LEU A 5 -18.38 -27.47 -51.56
C LEU A 5 -17.35 -26.39 -51.93
N PHE A 6 -17.79 -25.29 -52.55
CA PHE A 6 -17.08 -24.02 -52.55
C PHE A 6 -18.05 -22.97 -52.02
N ILE A 7 -18.12 -22.88 -50.69
CA ILE A 7 -18.60 -21.66 -50.02
C ILE A 7 -17.68 -20.55 -50.55
N PRO A 8 -18.20 -19.51 -51.23
CA PRO A 8 -17.33 -18.46 -51.72
C PRO A 8 -16.69 -17.81 -50.49
N LEU A 9 -15.36 -17.87 -50.45
CA LEU A 9 -14.48 -17.17 -49.52
C LEU A 9 -14.56 -15.64 -49.75
N VAL A 10 -15.77 -15.11 -49.83
CA VAL A 10 -16.11 -13.71 -50.09
C VAL A 10 -17.06 -13.24 -48.99
N LEU A 11 -16.70 -13.57 -47.75
CA LEU A 11 -17.36 -13.15 -46.51
C LEU A 11 -16.31 -12.77 -45.45
N LEU A 12 -15.12 -12.33 -45.89
CA LEU A 12 -14.01 -11.86 -45.03
C LEU A 12 -13.38 -10.54 -45.52
N VAL A 13 -14.12 -9.76 -46.30
CA VAL A 13 -13.73 -8.39 -46.64
C VAL A 13 -15.01 -7.58 -46.66
N LEU A 14 -15.28 -6.91 -45.54
CA LEU A 14 -16.01 -5.63 -45.40
C LEU A 14 -16.41 -5.44 -43.93
N SER A 15 -15.45 -5.01 -43.12
CA SER A 15 -15.72 -4.04 -42.06
C SER A 15 -14.45 -3.24 -41.75
N CYS A 16 -14.02 -2.44 -42.71
CA CYS A 16 -13.53 -1.09 -42.46
C CYS A 16 -14.30 -0.21 -43.43
N ASP A 17 -15.24 0.58 -42.91
CA ASP A 17 -16.12 1.45 -43.68
C ASP A 17 -15.33 2.72 -44.06
N GLU A 18 -15.18 2.99 -45.36
CA GLU A 18 -14.52 4.19 -45.89
C GLU A 18 -15.53 5.30 -46.25
N ASN A 19 -16.66 5.38 -45.55
CA ASN A 19 -17.56 6.50 -45.65
C ASN A 19 -17.17 7.60 -44.65
N ASN A 20 -16.24 8.44 -45.12
CA ASN A 20 -15.72 9.66 -44.50
C ASN A 20 -16.82 10.53 -43.83
N ASN A 21 -16.94 10.36 -42.53
CA ASN A 21 -17.06 11.46 -41.58
C ASN A 21 -15.80 11.40 -40.73
N ASP A 22 -14.69 11.93 -41.25
CA ASP A 22 -13.45 12.10 -40.50
C ASP A 22 -13.70 13.07 -39.34
N VAL A 23 -14.26 12.54 -38.25
CA VAL A 23 -13.84 12.99 -36.94
C VAL A 23 -12.35 12.64 -36.90
N TYR A 24 -11.51 13.61 -37.22
CA TYR A 24 -10.07 13.55 -36.95
C TYR A 24 -9.91 13.44 -35.44
N THR A 25 -10.06 12.24 -34.90
CA THR A 25 -9.55 11.91 -33.58
C THR A 25 -8.05 11.79 -33.78
N PRO A 26 -7.23 12.69 -33.20
CA PRO A 26 -5.80 12.49 -33.24
C PRO A 26 -5.48 11.07 -32.73
N PRO A 27 -4.47 10.39 -33.30
CA PRO A 27 -4.08 9.08 -32.81
C PRO A 27 -3.85 9.19 -31.31
N VAL A 28 -4.47 8.29 -30.53
CA VAL A 28 -4.21 8.25 -29.09
C VAL A 28 -2.74 7.85 -28.95
N VAL A 29 -1.93 8.80 -28.52
CA VAL A 29 -0.51 8.58 -28.23
C VAL A 29 -0.41 8.15 -26.78
N ASP A 30 0.30 7.06 -26.54
CA ASP A 30 0.58 6.58 -25.19
C ASP A 30 1.60 7.49 -24.47
N CYS A 31 1.86 7.27 -23.17
CA CYS A 31 2.78 8.14 -22.44
C CYS A 31 4.23 8.12 -22.98
N ALA A 32 4.59 7.10 -23.79
CA ALA A 32 5.92 6.93 -24.36
C ALA A 32 6.05 7.63 -25.73
N GLY A 33 4.97 8.23 -26.23
CA GLY A 33 4.95 8.88 -27.54
C GLY A 33 4.58 7.94 -28.69
N MET A 34 4.09 6.73 -28.42
CA MET A 34 3.72 5.77 -29.46
C MET A 34 2.22 5.89 -29.82
N GLU A 35 1.95 6.12 -31.10
CA GLU A 35 0.59 6.09 -31.65
C GLU A 35 -0.01 4.68 -31.51
N GLY A 36 -1.17 4.57 -30.86
CA GLY A 36 -1.83 3.29 -30.61
C GLY A 36 -1.12 2.40 -29.59
N GLY A 37 -0.14 2.93 -28.85
CA GLY A 37 0.52 2.23 -27.76
C GLY A 37 -0.37 2.04 -26.52
N TYR A 38 0.09 1.21 -25.58
CA TYR A 38 -0.66 0.85 -24.37
C TYR A 38 -0.01 1.36 -23.07
N ALA A 39 1.12 2.08 -23.15
CA ALA A 39 1.82 2.56 -21.96
C ALA A 39 1.02 3.67 -21.26
N LEU A 40 0.92 3.59 -19.94
CA LEU A 40 0.27 4.56 -19.09
C LEU A 40 1.28 5.19 -18.13
N MET A 41 1.05 6.44 -17.77
CA MET A 41 1.89 7.12 -16.78
C MET A 41 1.51 6.62 -15.39
N ASP A 42 2.46 5.99 -14.71
CA ASP A 42 2.36 5.63 -13.30
C ASP A 42 2.33 6.87 -12.43
N SER A 43 1.83 6.72 -11.20
CA SER A 43 1.73 7.83 -10.27
C SER A 43 3.10 8.32 -9.74
N CYS A 44 4.17 7.53 -9.89
CA CYS A 44 5.57 7.93 -9.67
C CYS A 44 6.28 8.42 -10.95
N GLY A 45 5.57 8.48 -12.08
CA GLY A 45 6.07 9.05 -13.32
C GLY A 45 6.87 8.09 -14.22
N THR A 46 6.87 6.79 -13.93
CA THR A 46 7.29 5.77 -14.91
C THR A 46 6.23 5.66 -15.99
N CYS A 47 6.65 5.56 -17.23
CA CYS A 47 5.74 5.33 -18.35
C CYS A 47 5.99 3.93 -18.90
N ASP A 48 5.11 2.98 -18.58
CA ASP A 48 5.15 1.64 -19.13
C ASP A 48 3.75 0.98 -19.12
N ALA A 49 3.68 -0.30 -19.48
CA ALA A 49 2.43 -1.05 -19.60
C ALA A 49 2.32 -2.20 -18.58
N ASP A 50 3.24 -2.31 -17.61
CA ASP A 50 3.28 -3.38 -16.63
C ASP A 50 2.59 -2.95 -15.32
N PRO A 51 1.30 -3.28 -15.10
CA PRO A 51 0.57 -2.86 -13.90
C PRO A 51 1.15 -3.45 -12.60
N LEU A 52 2.08 -4.40 -12.68
CA LEU A 52 2.68 -5.07 -11.52
C LEU A 52 3.85 -4.29 -10.93
N ASN A 53 4.43 -3.33 -11.67
CA ASN A 53 5.58 -2.54 -11.21
C ASN A 53 5.18 -1.12 -10.76
N ASN A 54 3.89 -0.77 -10.84
CA ASN A 54 3.36 0.48 -10.37
C ASN A 54 3.74 0.68 -8.89
N CYS A 55 4.44 1.78 -8.63
CA CYS A 55 4.73 2.24 -7.28
C CYS A 55 3.43 2.44 -6.49
N VAL A 56 3.55 2.32 -5.17
CA VAL A 56 2.49 2.59 -4.21
C VAL A 56 2.76 3.89 -3.46
N GLN A 57 1.75 4.44 -2.80
CA GLN A 57 1.92 5.53 -1.85
C GLN A 57 2.58 5.00 -0.57
N ASP A 58 3.50 5.79 -0.02
CA ASP A 58 3.99 5.60 1.34
C ASP A 58 2.98 6.13 2.38
N CYS A 59 3.34 6.10 3.66
CA CYS A 59 2.39 6.54 4.70
C CYS A 59 2.17 8.07 4.77
N GLU A 60 2.90 8.87 3.98
CA GLU A 60 2.68 10.33 3.81
C GLU A 60 1.91 10.64 2.51
N ASP A 61 1.29 9.62 1.90
CA ASP A 61 0.59 9.71 0.63
C ASP A 61 1.50 10.05 -0.57
N VAL A 62 2.82 9.83 -0.44
CA VAL A 62 3.80 10.11 -1.51
C VAL A 62 4.00 8.87 -2.38
N TRP A 63 3.70 8.98 -3.68
CA TRP A 63 3.92 7.91 -4.66
C TRP A 63 5.41 7.61 -4.84
N GLY A 64 5.80 6.34 -4.63
CA GLY A 64 7.20 5.93 -4.69
C GLY A 64 8.05 6.51 -3.55
N GLY A 65 7.42 7.07 -2.51
CA GLY A 65 8.09 7.54 -1.31
C GLY A 65 8.59 6.39 -0.43
N GLY A 66 9.33 6.75 0.62
CA GLY A 66 9.99 5.80 1.52
C GLY A 66 9.52 5.89 2.97
N ALA A 67 8.46 6.66 3.26
CA ALA A 67 7.98 6.83 4.62
C ALA A 67 7.33 5.54 5.15
N GLU A 68 7.72 5.15 6.37
CA GLU A 68 7.21 3.97 7.05
C GLU A 68 6.46 4.35 8.33
N ILE A 69 5.47 3.54 8.69
CA ILE A 69 4.75 3.67 9.95
C ILE A 69 5.64 3.14 11.08
N ASP A 70 5.84 3.93 12.13
CA ASP A 70 6.63 3.54 13.30
C ASP A 70 5.86 2.58 14.24
N ALA A 71 6.52 2.11 15.30
CA ALA A 71 5.90 1.22 16.29
C ALA A 71 4.71 1.84 17.05
N CYS A 72 4.53 3.15 16.95
CA CYS A 72 3.45 3.91 17.55
C CYS A 72 2.28 4.17 16.59
N GLY A 73 2.37 3.73 15.33
CA GLY A 73 1.36 3.99 14.32
C GLY A 73 1.48 5.37 13.65
N VAL A 74 2.61 6.07 13.84
CA VAL A 74 2.88 7.39 13.28
C VAL A 74 3.77 7.25 12.05
N CYS A 75 3.35 7.86 10.94
CA CYS A 75 4.17 7.90 9.74
C CYS A 75 5.45 8.71 9.97
N SER A 76 6.60 8.19 9.52
CA SER A 76 7.92 8.81 9.74
C SER A 76 8.24 9.07 11.22
N GLY A 77 7.58 8.34 12.13
CA GLY A 77 7.76 8.52 13.57
C GLY A 77 9.07 7.93 14.10
N ASP A 78 9.54 8.44 15.25
CA ASP A 78 10.75 7.99 15.92
C ASP A 78 10.48 6.95 17.04
N GLY A 79 9.23 6.47 17.14
CA GLY A 79 8.78 5.54 18.16
C GLY A 79 8.73 6.12 19.58
N SER A 80 8.74 7.44 19.75
CA SER A 80 8.64 8.11 21.06
C SER A 80 7.22 8.55 21.44
N SER A 81 6.33 8.72 20.46
CA SER A 81 4.97 9.26 20.67
C SER A 81 4.06 8.35 21.49
N CYS A 82 4.33 7.05 21.52
CA CYS A 82 3.62 6.05 22.30
C CYS A 82 4.44 5.51 23.49
N GLN A 83 5.51 6.19 23.90
CA GLN A 83 6.19 5.85 25.15
C GLN A 83 5.30 6.22 26.34
N LEU A 84 4.87 5.20 27.09
CA LEU A 84 4.15 5.39 28.34
C LEU A 84 5.16 5.54 29.46
N ASN A 85 5.26 6.76 30.00
CA ASN A 85 5.97 7.01 31.25
C ASN A 85 5.02 6.73 32.42
N PHE A 86 4.99 5.50 32.90
CA PHE A 86 4.32 5.18 34.16
C PHE A 86 5.34 5.09 35.29
N MET A 87 5.01 5.73 36.41
CA MET A 87 5.67 5.54 37.68
C MET A 87 4.80 4.60 38.50
N LEU A 88 5.34 3.44 38.86
CA LEU A 88 4.67 2.50 39.76
C LEU A 88 5.25 2.66 41.16
N THR A 89 4.39 2.68 42.17
CA THR A 89 4.80 2.62 43.58
C THR A 89 4.55 1.21 44.09
N ASP A 90 5.54 0.62 44.75
CA ASP A 90 5.36 -0.66 45.42
C ASP A 90 4.52 -0.48 46.69
N LEU A 91 3.35 -1.10 46.73
CA LEU A 91 2.46 -1.09 47.90
C LEU A 91 2.52 -2.39 48.70
N ASN A 92 3.42 -3.33 48.38
CA ASN A 92 3.61 -4.57 49.12
C ASN A 92 4.38 -4.30 50.43
N PRO A 93 3.75 -4.43 51.62
CA PRO A 93 4.41 -4.12 52.90
C PRO A 93 5.60 -5.02 53.25
N TRP A 94 5.70 -6.20 52.62
CA TRP A 94 6.78 -7.16 52.83
C TRP A 94 7.89 -7.06 51.80
N SER A 95 7.73 -6.20 50.80
CA SER A 95 8.78 -5.94 49.81
C SER A 95 9.88 -5.07 50.42
N PRO A 96 11.16 -5.35 50.15
CA PRO A 96 12.25 -4.44 50.51
C PRO A 96 12.17 -3.10 49.77
N ALA A 97 11.31 -2.99 48.75
CA ALA A 97 11.04 -1.77 48.00
C ALA A 97 9.71 -1.09 48.39
N PHE A 98 9.07 -1.43 49.53
CA PHE A 98 7.81 -0.82 49.97
C PHE A 98 7.86 0.71 49.97
N GLY A 99 6.90 1.33 49.29
CA GLY A 99 6.81 2.79 49.12
C GLY A 99 7.84 3.38 48.15
N GLN A 100 8.71 2.56 47.55
CA GLN A 100 9.66 2.99 46.54
C GLN A 100 9.02 3.02 45.15
N LEU A 101 9.52 3.93 44.31
CA LEU A 101 9.24 3.93 42.88
C LEU A 101 9.92 2.73 42.21
N VAL A 102 9.12 1.89 41.58
CA VAL A 102 9.56 0.80 40.71
C VAL A 102 9.42 1.30 39.26
N GLY A 103 10.40 2.07 38.79
CA GLY A 103 10.42 2.71 37.46
C GLY A 103 10.41 4.25 37.52
N PRO A 104 11.01 4.93 36.53
CA PRO A 104 10.68 4.79 35.11
C PRO A 104 11.56 3.76 34.41
N GLN A 105 10.95 2.87 33.65
CA GLN A 105 11.63 2.06 32.66
C GLN A 105 10.98 2.44 31.32
N SER A 106 11.77 2.78 30.30
CA SER A 106 11.23 3.14 28.99
C SER A 106 10.80 1.86 28.27
N TYR A 107 9.51 1.54 28.35
CA TYR A 107 8.96 0.42 27.58
C TYR A 107 8.61 0.92 26.17
N ARG A 108 9.17 0.29 25.15
CA ARG A 108 8.71 0.47 23.76
C ARG A 108 7.72 -0.66 23.47
N SER A 109 6.45 -0.35 23.21
CA SER A 109 5.29 -1.27 22.99
C SER A 109 4.39 -1.54 24.22
N LYS A 110 3.46 -2.51 24.08
CA LYS A 110 2.43 -2.91 25.06
C LYS A 110 3.06 -3.38 26.38
N VAL A 111 2.55 -2.84 27.49
CA VAL A 111 2.95 -3.20 28.85
C VAL A 111 1.81 -3.98 29.50
N SER A 112 2.11 -5.13 30.09
CA SER A 112 1.16 -5.91 30.89
C SER A 112 1.53 -5.81 32.36
N LEU A 113 0.64 -5.22 33.16
CA LEU A 113 0.77 -5.15 34.61
C LEU A 113 0.11 -6.38 35.23
N TYR A 114 0.89 -7.25 35.87
CA TYR A 114 0.37 -8.38 36.63
C TYR A 114 0.30 -8.00 38.11
N TYR A 115 -0.91 -7.90 38.64
CA TYR A 115 -1.16 -7.69 40.06
C TYR A 115 -1.57 -9.01 40.70
N PHE A 116 -0.79 -9.48 41.67
CA PHE A 116 -1.11 -10.65 42.48
C PHE A 116 -1.56 -10.17 43.86
N PRO A 117 -2.87 -10.10 44.14
CA PRO A 117 -3.34 -9.81 45.50
C PRO A 117 -2.86 -10.91 46.44
N TYR A 118 -2.44 -10.54 47.65
CA TYR A 118 -2.14 -11.49 48.70
C TYR A 118 -3.42 -12.27 49.05
N SER A 119 -3.32 -13.60 49.03
CA SER A 119 -4.36 -14.51 49.48
C SER A 119 -3.84 -15.19 50.74
N GLU A 120 -4.42 -14.87 51.89
CA GLU A 120 -4.21 -15.68 53.09
C GLU A 120 -4.90 -17.03 52.88
N THR A 121 -4.12 -18.11 52.88
CA THR A 121 -4.62 -19.49 53.05
C THR A 121 -4.33 -19.96 54.46
#